data_AF-A0A1N6FJ70-F1
#
_entry.id   AF-A0A1N6FJ70-F1
#
_cell.length_a   1.000
_cell.length_b   1.000
_cell.length_c   1.000
_cell.angle_alpha   90.00
_cell.angle_beta   90.00
_cell.angle_gamma   90.00
#
_symmetry.space_group_name_H-M   'P 1'
#
loop_
_entity.id
_entity.type
_entity.pdbx_description
1 polymer ?
#
loop_
_entity_poly.entity_id
_entity_poly.type
_entity_poly.pdbx_seq_one_letter_code
_entity_poly.pdbx_strand_id
1 'polypeptide(L)'
;MPHRMRFFFTSPAPALATLPLPPGLALRNLAPPFALLCTGETPLAELELNTPGDGTFDAEIAEYLEKVALGSGDKALVTATLGSCTAILCAQVLFHGRSTDDVLNDLDPFWDALDAAHQGLIQADGQGFYQGADFVLNIGRITPPAPASSRPAP
;
A
#
# COMPACT_ATOMS: atom_id res chain seq x y z
N MET A 1 -6.38 11.77 -8.23
CA MET A 1 -5.16 10.96 -8.03
C MET A 1 -5.60 9.51 -7.84
N PRO A 2 -4.89 8.53 -8.40
CA PRO A 2 -5.17 7.12 -8.12
C PRO A 2 -5.04 6.87 -6.61
N HIS A 3 -5.93 6.06 -6.04
CA HIS A 3 -5.81 5.62 -4.65
C HIS A 3 -5.02 4.33 -4.63
N ARG A 4 -3.90 4.31 -3.91
CA ARG A 4 -3.07 3.12 -3.78
C ARG A 4 -3.02 2.63 -2.35
N MET A 5 -2.97 1.32 -2.22
CA MET A 5 -2.68 0.62 -0.99
C MET A 5 -1.51 -0.30 -1.22
N ARG A 6 -0.72 -0.54 -0.18
CA ARG A 6 0.51 -1.33 -0.27
C ARG A 6 0.60 -2.31 0.86
N PHE A 7 1.20 -3.46 0.59
CA PHE A 7 1.68 -4.39 1.61
C PHE A 7 3.20 -4.49 1.51
N PHE A 8 3.89 -4.14 2.59
CA PHE A 8 5.35 -4.26 2.71
C PHE A 8 5.69 -5.59 3.38
N PHE A 9 6.09 -6.58 2.59
CA PHE A 9 6.44 -7.91 3.11
C PHE A 9 7.78 -7.86 3.85
N THR A 10 7.86 -8.49 5.02
CA THR A 10 9.13 -8.80 5.72
C THR A 10 9.44 -10.30 5.72
N SER A 11 8.48 -11.12 5.31
CA SER A 11 8.67 -12.54 4.96
C SER A 11 9.01 -12.71 3.47
N PRO A 12 9.64 -13.82 3.04
CA PRO A 12 9.97 -14.06 1.63
C PRO A 12 8.82 -13.72 0.67
N ALA A 13 9.15 -13.00 -0.41
CA ALA A 13 8.18 -12.50 -1.36
C ALA A 13 7.34 -13.63 -1.98
N PRO A 14 6.00 -13.60 -1.88
CA PRO A 14 5.17 -14.57 -2.56
C PRO A 14 5.16 -14.30 -4.06
N ALA A 15 4.86 -15.33 -4.86
CA ALA A 15 4.45 -15.08 -6.24
C ALA A 15 3.01 -14.54 -6.25
N LEU A 16 2.66 -13.68 -7.21
CA LEU A 16 1.27 -13.20 -7.36
C LEU A 16 0.27 -14.35 -7.47
N ALA A 17 0.63 -15.43 -8.16
CA ALA A 17 -0.22 -16.62 -8.32
C ALA A 17 -0.53 -17.35 -7.00
N THR A 18 0.26 -17.10 -5.95
CA THR A 18 0.19 -17.81 -4.67
C THR A 18 -0.36 -16.92 -3.55
N LEU A 19 -0.85 -15.72 -3.85
CA LEU A 19 -1.43 -14.85 -2.84
C LEU A 19 -2.66 -15.53 -2.20
N PRO A 20 -2.87 -15.34 -0.89
CA PRO A 20 -4.05 -15.83 -0.21
C PRO A 20 -5.28 -15.07 -0.72
N LEU A 21 -6.18 -15.77 -1.42
CA LEU A 21 -7.42 -15.19 -1.90
C LEU A 21 -8.59 -15.66 -1.04
N PRO A 22 -9.33 -14.75 -0.38
CA PRO A 22 -10.54 -15.11 0.33
C PRO A 22 -11.65 -15.53 -0.66
N PRO A 23 -12.69 -16.25 -0.20
CA PRO A 23 -13.81 -16.62 -1.04
C PRO A 23 -14.45 -15.41 -1.74
N GLY A 24 -14.72 -15.55 -3.04
CA GLY A 24 -15.32 -14.49 -3.86
C GLY A 24 -14.33 -13.57 -4.57
N LEU A 25 -13.06 -13.57 -4.14
CA LEU A 25 -11.99 -12.86 -4.85
C LEU A 25 -11.20 -13.78 -5.77
N ALA A 26 -10.76 -13.23 -6.90
CA ALA A 26 -9.96 -13.94 -7.88
C ALA A 26 -8.91 -13.02 -8.49
N LEU A 27 -7.74 -13.59 -8.81
CA LEU A 27 -6.75 -12.95 -9.67
C LEU A 27 -7.03 -13.30 -11.12
N ARG A 28 -7.04 -12.28 -11.97
CA ARG A 28 -7.20 -12.39 -13.42
C ARG A 28 -6.04 -11.69 -14.11
N ASN A 29 -5.87 -11.97 -15.41
CA ASN A 29 -4.84 -11.35 -16.25
C ASN A 29 -3.44 -11.41 -15.61
N LEU A 30 -3.10 -12.55 -15.01
CA LEU A 30 -1.82 -12.77 -14.35
C LEU A 30 -0.69 -12.69 -15.37
N ALA A 31 0.10 -11.63 -15.31
CA ALA A 31 1.26 -11.37 -16.15
C ALA A 31 2.36 -10.75 -15.26
N PRO A 32 3.17 -11.57 -14.57
CA PRO A 32 4.13 -11.09 -13.58
C PRO A 32 5.00 -9.95 -14.13
N PRO A 33 5.18 -8.84 -13.38
CA PRO A 33 4.80 -8.65 -11.97
C PRO A 33 3.38 -8.14 -11.73
N PHE A 34 2.46 -8.26 -12.70
CA PHE A 34 1.11 -7.68 -12.63
C PHE A 34 -0.02 -8.72 -12.53
N ALA A 35 -1.12 -8.33 -11.89
CA ALA A 35 -2.40 -9.05 -11.92
C ALA A 35 -3.58 -8.10 -11.72
N LEU A 36 -4.79 -8.57 -12.00
CA LEU A 36 -6.04 -7.87 -11.74
C LEU A 36 -6.80 -8.60 -10.62
N LEU A 37 -7.08 -7.92 -9.52
CA LEU A 37 -7.93 -8.43 -8.45
C LEU A 37 -9.39 -8.13 -8.76
N CYS A 38 -10.23 -9.16 -8.75
CA CYS A 38 -11.65 -9.08 -9.09
C CYS A 38 -12.54 -9.68 -7.99
N THR A 39 -13.74 -9.12 -7.84
CA THR A 39 -14.89 -9.78 -7.19
C THR A 39 -15.87 -10.23 -8.27
N GLY A 40 -16.00 -11.54 -8.48
CA GLY A 40 -16.67 -12.09 -9.67
C GLY A 40 -16.03 -11.62 -10.98
N GLU A 41 -16.76 -10.86 -11.79
CA GLU A 41 -16.29 -10.22 -13.03
C GLU A 41 -15.91 -8.74 -12.85
N THR A 42 -16.12 -8.17 -11.66
CA THR A 42 -15.87 -6.76 -11.40
C THR A 42 -14.43 -6.54 -10.95
N PRO A 43 -13.64 -5.70 -11.63
CA PRO A 43 -12.28 -5.39 -11.19
C PRO A 43 -12.29 -4.44 -9.99
N LEU A 44 -11.50 -4.77 -8.97
CA LEU A 44 -11.34 -4.01 -7.73
C LEU A 44 -9.99 -3.29 -7.66
N ALA A 45 -8.91 -3.93 -8.08
CA ALA A 45 -7.57 -3.34 -8.05
C ALA A 45 -6.64 -3.92 -9.11
N GLU A 46 -5.75 -3.09 -9.63
CA GLU A 46 -4.56 -3.54 -10.37
C GLU A 46 -3.44 -3.79 -9.37
N LEU A 47 -2.88 -4.99 -9.41
CA LEU A 47 -1.79 -5.41 -8.53
C LEU A 47 -0.47 -5.37 -9.28
N GLU A 48 0.57 -4.91 -8.58
CA GLU A 48 1.96 -4.94 -9.02
C GLU A 48 2.83 -5.41 -7.85
N LEU A 49 3.70 -6.40 -8.10
CA LEU A 49 4.64 -6.91 -7.11
C LEU A 49 6.05 -6.40 -7.42
N ASN A 50 6.52 -5.46 -6.61
CA ASN A 50 7.86 -4.89 -6.70
C ASN A 50 8.84 -5.67 -5.81
N THR A 51 10.02 -5.97 -6.33
CA THR A 51 11.07 -6.73 -5.65
C THR A 51 12.44 -6.04 -5.77
N PRO A 52 13.38 -6.27 -4.84
CA PRO A 52 14.70 -5.64 -4.90
C PRO A 52 15.39 -5.80 -6.26
N GLY A 53 15.91 -4.71 -6.81
CA GLY A 53 16.61 -4.68 -8.10
C GLY A 53 15.75 -4.32 -9.31
N ASP A 54 14.44 -4.13 -9.17
CA ASP A 54 13.57 -3.61 -10.25
C ASP A 54 13.63 -2.07 -10.40
N GLY A 55 14.29 -1.38 -9.46
CA GLY A 55 14.41 0.09 -9.40
C GLY A 55 13.19 0.79 -8.80
N THR A 56 11.99 0.22 -8.91
CA THR A 56 10.76 0.75 -8.30
C THR A 56 10.76 0.51 -6.80
N PHE A 57 11.16 -0.69 -6.37
CA PHE A 57 11.22 -1.09 -4.97
C PHE A 57 12.07 -0.12 -4.13
N ASP A 58 13.31 0.13 -4.55
CA ASP A 58 14.23 0.98 -3.79
C ASP A 58 13.76 2.43 -3.72
N ALA A 59 13.19 2.95 -4.83
CA ALA A 59 12.62 4.29 -4.87
C ALA A 59 11.42 4.42 -3.93
N GLU A 60 10.55 3.41 -3.89
CA GLU A 60 9.37 3.40 -3.04
C GLU A 60 9.75 3.30 -1.56
N ILE A 61 10.69 2.43 -1.18
CA ILE A 61 11.22 2.38 0.19
C ILE A 61 11.80 3.73 0.62
N ALA A 62 12.63 4.37 -0.22
CA ALA A 62 13.21 5.67 0.08
C ALA A 62 12.13 6.75 0.30
N GLU A 63 11.14 6.82 -0.59
CA GLU A 63 10.03 7.77 -0.47
C GLU A 63 9.24 7.57 0.83
N TYR A 64 8.96 6.33 1.21
CA TYR A 64 8.22 6.04 2.44
C TYR A 64 9.03 6.32 3.70
N LEU A 65 10.35 6.11 3.69
CA LEU A 65 11.21 6.49 4.80
C LEU A 65 11.18 8.00 5.04
N GLU A 66 11.17 8.82 3.98
CA GLU A 66 11.01 10.28 4.09
C GLU A 66 9.65 10.66 4.68
N LYS A 67 8.57 10.01 4.22
CA LYS A 67 7.20 10.21 4.76
C LYS A 67 7.12 9.84 6.24
N VAL A 68 7.70 8.71 6.64
CA VAL A 68 7.73 8.22 8.03
C VAL A 68 8.47 9.21 8.94
N ALA A 69 9.57 9.79 8.47
CA ALA A 69 10.30 10.81 9.23
C ALA A 69 9.42 12.02 9.58
N LEU A 70 8.50 12.40 8.69
CA LEU A 70 7.56 13.51 8.87
C LEU A 70 6.25 13.12 9.59
N GLY A 71 5.94 11.83 9.66
CA GLY A 71 4.70 11.31 10.25
C GLY A 71 4.60 11.42 11.78
N SER A 72 3.53 10.86 12.34
CA SER A 72 3.30 10.74 13.79
C SER A 72 2.77 9.34 14.15
N GLY A 73 3.30 8.74 15.22
CA GLY A 73 3.04 7.35 15.60
C GLY A 73 4.33 6.56 15.81
N ASP A 74 4.28 5.23 15.66
CA ASP A 74 5.43 4.36 15.88
C ASP A 74 6.39 4.34 14.68
N LYS A 75 7.24 5.35 14.58
CA LYS A 75 8.24 5.49 13.52
C LYS A 75 9.26 4.35 13.53
N ALA A 76 9.61 3.86 14.71
CA ALA A 76 10.66 2.85 14.86
C ALA A 76 10.20 1.53 14.24
N LEU A 77 8.97 1.11 14.54
CA LEU A 77 8.37 -0.09 13.96
C LEU A 77 8.28 0.01 12.43
N VAL A 78 7.76 1.11 11.90
CA VAL A 78 7.60 1.27 10.44
C VAL A 78 8.96 1.33 9.75
N THR A 79 9.92 2.08 10.30
CA THR A 79 11.29 2.16 9.74
C THR A 79 11.98 0.80 9.73
N ALA A 80 11.84 0.02 10.81
CA ALA A 80 12.41 -1.33 10.89
C ALA A 80 11.75 -2.28 9.88
N THR A 81 10.45 -2.16 9.68
CA THR A 81 9.70 -2.95 8.68
C THR A 81 10.16 -2.62 7.27
N LEU A 82 10.23 -1.33 6.91
CA LEU A 82 10.69 -0.89 5.59
C LEU A 82 12.14 -1.31 5.33
N GLY A 83 13.01 -1.24 6.35
CA GLY A 83 14.40 -1.69 6.25
C GLY A 83 14.58 -3.20 6.14
N SER A 84 13.57 -3.98 6.53
CA SER A 84 13.54 -5.45 6.41
C SER A 84 12.64 -5.92 5.26
N CYS A 85 12.17 -5.00 4.42
CA CYS A 85 11.21 -5.30 3.38
C CYS A 85 11.83 -6.16 2.28
N THR A 86 11.15 -7.21 1.86
CA THR A 86 11.61 -8.15 0.83
C THR A 86 10.82 -8.04 -0.47
N ALA A 87 9.62 -7.45 -0.43
CA ALA A 87 8.79 -7.11 -1.58
C ALA A 87 7.71 -6.10 -1.18
N ILE A 88 7.18 -5.38 -2.17
CA ILE A 88 6.04 -4.48 -2.02
C ILE A 88 4.97 -4.95 -2.97
N LEU A 89 3.80 -5.33 -2.44
CA LEU A 89 2.60 -5.46 -3.27
C LEU A 89 1.90 -4.11 -3.30
N CYS A 90 1.84 -3.50 -4.48
CA CYS A 90 1.09 -2.28 -4.72
C CYS A 90 -0.27 -2.64 -5.33
N ALA A 91 -1.34 -2.08 -4.79
CA ALA A 91 -2.69 -2.21 -5.31
C ALA A 91 -3.22 -0.82 -5.69
N GLN A 92 -3.43 -0.59 -6.98
CA GLN A 92 -4.13 0.59 -7.47
C GLN A 92 -5.63 0.32 -7.50
N VAL A 93 -6.37 1.00 -6.63
CA VAL A 93 -7.81 0.77 -6.42
C VAL A 93 -8.62 1.34 -7.59
N LEU A 94 -9.54 0.52 -8.11
CA LEU A 94 -10.41 0.82 -9.25
C LEU A 94 -11.85 1.07 -8.78
N PHE A 95 -12.28 2.34 -8.75
CA PHE A 95 -13.59 2.69 -8.19
C PHE A 95 -14.77 2.43 -9.14
N HIS A 96 -14.58 2.52 -10.46
CA HIS A 96 -15.63 2.28 -11.46
C HIS A 96 -16.99 2.97 -11.17
N GLY A 97 -16.97 4.20 -10.63
CA GLY A 97 -18.18 4.96 -10.29
C GLY A 97 -18.88 4.55 -8.99
N ARG A 98 -18.31 3.61 -8.24
CA ARG A 98 -18.74 3.25 -6.87
C ARG A 98 -18.18 4.24 -5.86
N SER A 99 -18.76 4.26 -4.67
CA SER A 99 -18.22 5.06 -3.56
C SER A 99 -16.88 4.48 -3.10
N THR A 100 -16.05 5.33 -2.50
CA THR A 100 -14.75 4.90 -1.95
C THR A 100 -14.93 3.81 -0.91
N ASP A 101 -15.85 4.02 0.03
CA ASP A 101 -16.09 3.10 1.14
C ASP A 101 -16.56 1.73 0.64
N ASP A 102 -17.43 1.67 -0.37
CA ASP A 102 -17.91 0.39 -0.91
C ASP A 102 -16.76 -0.45 -1.51
N VAL A 103 -15.81 0.20 -2.19
CA VAL A 103 -14.71 -0.51 -2.85
C VAL A 103 -13.63 -0.90 -1.85
N LEU A 104 -13.37 -0.06 -0.85
CA LEU A 104 -12.44 -0.40 0.23
C LEU A 104 -12.97 -1.55 1.09
N ASN A 105 -14.26 -1.53 1.43
CA ASN A 105 -14.90 -2.65 2.15
C ASN A 105 -14.84 -3.97 1.36
N ASP A 106 -14.93 -3.94 0.03
CA ASP A 106 -14.75 -5.13 -0.81
C ASP A 106 -13.29 -5.62 -0.86
N LEU A 107 -12.32 -4.73 -0.58
CA LEU A 107 -10.90 -5.03 -0.54
C LEU A 107 -10.42 -5.47 0.85
N ASP A 108 -11.12 -5.12 1.94
CA ASP A 108 -10.76 -5.51 3.31
C ASP A 108 -10.47 -7.01 3.45
N PRO A 109 -11.29 -7.94 2.92
CA PRO A 109 -11.00 -9.37 3.02
C PRO A 109 -9.68 -9.79 2.39
N PHE A 110 -9.24 -9.08 1.33
CA PHE A 110 -7.95 -9.34 0.69
C PHE A 110 -6.78 -8.92 1.58
N TRP A 111 -6.87 -7.74 2.18
CA TRP A 111 -5.85 -7.24 3.10
C TRP A 111 -5.77 -8.08 4.37
N ASP A 112 -6.92 -8.48 4.94
CA ASP A 112 -6.98 -9.39 6.09
C ASP A 112 -6.33 -10.74 5.76
N ALA A 113 -6.59 -11.29 4.58
CA ALA A 113 -6.00 -12.55 4.15
C ALA A 113 -4.47 -12.45 3.96
N LEU A 114 -3.98 -11.31 3.45
CA LEU A 114 -2.55 -11.05 3.31
C LEU A 114 -1.86 -10.92 4.67
N ASP A 115 -2.41 -10.11 5.57
CA ASP A 115 -1.87 -9.88 6.92
C ASP A 115 -1.87 -11.18 7.75
N ALA A 116 -2.88 -12.03 7.57
CA ALA A 116 -2.94 -13.34 8.23
C ALA A 116 -1.91 -14.35 7.70
N ALA A 117 -1.53 -14.26 6.42
CA ALA A 117 -0.63 -15.22 5.78
C ALA A 117 0.84 -14.79 5.77
N HIS A 118 1.10 -13.48 5.85
CA HIS A 118 2.42 -12.89 5.65
C HIS A 118 2.75 -11.88 6.74
N GLN A 119 4.04 -11.78 7.06
CA GLN A 119 4.53 -10.74 7.96
C GLN A 119 4.79 -9.47 7.16
N GLY A 120 4.31 -8.33 7.67
CA GLY A 120 4.47 -7.05 7.00
C GLY A 120 3.66 -5.93 7.63
N LEU A 121 3.49 -4.85 6.87
CA LEU A 121 2.61 -3.74 7.19
C LEU A 121 1.79 -3.34 5.96
N ILE A 122 0.54 -2.95 6.20
CA ILE A 122 -0.32 -2.33 5.19
C ILE A 122 -0.10 -0.82 5.23
N GLN A 123 -0.11 -0.16 4.07
CA GLN A 123 -0.18 1.28 3.96
C GLN A 123 -1.32 1.69 3.04
N ALA A 124 -2.11 2.69 3.47
CA ALA A 124 -3.19 3.27 2.69
C ALA A 124 -2.91 4.75 2.39
N ASP A 125 -3.07 5.13 1.11
CA ASP A 125 -2.80 6.51 0.67
C ASP A 125 -3.67 7.54 1.38
N GLY A 126 -3.02 8.57 1.93
CA GLY A 126 -3.69 9.66 2.66
C GLY A 126 -4.11 9.30 4.09
N GLN A 127 -3.82 8.10 4.57
CA GLN A 127 -4.04 7.69 5.95
C GLN A 127 -2.70 7.40 6.65
N GLY A 128 -2.10 6.24 6.40
CA GLY A 128 -0.98 5.79 7.22
C GLY A 128 -0.67 4.31 7.07
N PHE A 129 0.09 3.80 8.04
CA PHE A 129 0.47 2.40 8.18
C PHE A 129 -0.41 1.69 9.21
N TYR A 130 -0.68 0.42 8.93
CA TYR A 130 -1.50 -0.48 9.73
C TYR A 130 -0.78 -1.81 9.93
N GLN A 131 -1.01 -2.43 11.10
CA GLN A 131 -0.64 -3.80 11.40
C GLN A 131 -1.90 -4.53 11.84
N GLY A 132 -2.43 -5.45 11.03
CA GLY A 132 -3.81 -5.89 11.16
C GLY A 132 -4.78 -4.71 11.22
N ALA A 133 -5.67 -4.72 12.22
CA ALA A 133 -6.64 -3.65 12.45
C ALA A 133 -6.05 -2.41 13.17
N ASP A 134 -4.82 -2.48 13.67
CA ASP A 134 -4.22 -1.42 14.48
C ASP A 134 -3.57 -0.35 13.60
N PHE A 135 -3.94 0.91 13.84
CA PHE A 135 -3.31 2.05 13.19
C PHE A 135 -1.96 2.36 13.86
N VAL A 136 -0.87 2.22 13.10
CA VAL A 136 0.50 2.30 13.61
C VAL A 136 1.08 3.70 13.49
N LEU A 137 0.93 4.31 12.31
CA LEU A 137 1.59 5.57 11.99
C LEU A 137 0.85 6.38 10.94
N ASN A 138 0.60 7.65 11.24
CA ASN A 138 0.06 8.63 10.32
C ASN A 138 1.20 9.28 9.52
N ILE A 139 1.17 9.15 8.19
CA ILE A 139 2.07 9.90 7.28
C ILE A 139 1.38 11.06 6.58
N GLY A 140 0.07 11.22 6.80
CA GLY A 140 -0.77 12.27 6.24
C GLY A 140 -0.78 12.33 4.71
N ARG A 141 -1.53 13.28 4.17
CA ARG A 141 -1.15 13.87 2.88
C ARG A 141 -0.03 14.85 3.19
N ILE A 142 1.18 14.63 2.67
CA ILE A 142 2.21 15.68 2.68
C ILE A 142 1.60 16.86 1.93
N THR A 143 1.16 17.86 2.69
CA THR A 143 0.81 19.15 2.13
C THR A 143 2.15 19.83 1.90
N PRO A 144 2.50 20.27 0.68
CA PRO A 144 3.74 21.01 0.49
C PRO A 144 3.76 22.19 1.46
N PRO A 145 4.91 22.53 2.07
CA PRO A 145 4.99 23.65 2.98
C PRO A 145 4.44 24.90 2.28
N ALA A 146 3.61 25.66 2.98
CA ALA A 146 3.06 26.91 2.45
C ALA A 146 4.22 27.74 1.87
N PRO A 147 4.09 28.31 0.66
CA PRO A 147 5.14 29.14 0.09
C PRO A 147 5.48 30.24 1.09
N ALA A 148 6.78 30.43 1.35
CA ALA A 148 7.26 31.42 2.31
C ALA A 148 6.55 32.75 2.03
N SER A 149 5.75 33.22 2.99
CA SER A 149 5.06 34.51 2.86
C SER A 149 6.12 35.57 2.62
N SER A 150 6.16 36.08 1.38
CA SER A 150 6.93 37.26 1.03
C SER A 150 6.46 38.39 1.95
N ARG A 151 7.28 38.70 2.95
CA ARG A 151 7.09 39.86 3.81
C ARG A 151 6.94 41.08 2.89
N PRO A 152 5.88 41.89 3.00
CA PRO A 152 5.86 43.15 2.27
C PRO A 152 7.03 43.99 2.79
N ALA A 153 7.87 44.45 1.86
CA ALA A 153 8.94 45.39 2.14
C ALA A 153 8.34 46.70 2.69
N PRO A 154 9.07 47.42 3.56
CA PRO A 154 8.57 48.58 4.31
C PRO A 154 8.17 49.75 3.41
#